data_AF-A0ABD0QFW3-F1
#
_entry.id   AF-A0ABD0QFW3-F1
#
_cell.length_a   1.000
_cell.length_b   1.000
_cell.length_c   1.000
_cell.angle_alpha   90.00
_cell.angle_beta   90.00
_cell.angle_gamma   90.00
#
_symmetry.space_group_name_H-M   'P 1'
#
loop_
_entity.id
_entity.type
_entity.pdbx_description
1 polymer ?
#
loop_
_entity_poly.entity_id
_entity_poly.type
_entity_poly.pdbx_seq_one_letter_code
_entity_poly.pdbx_strand_id
1 'polypeptide(L)'
;DEKMAHSFTPPGPKSFRKFTRESLKAIESRIAEENTRKSKDKQERNEDDGCRKKPNSGLEAGKSLPFIYGDVPRGLVSTPLEDLDQFYSNEAVSSDLYFSANP
;
A
#
# COMPACT_ATOMS: atom_id res chain seq x y z
N ASP A 1 -1.07 -8.05 25.86
CA ASP A 1 -1.02 -7.19 24.67
C ASP A 1 0.15 -7.54 23.76
N GLU A 2 -0.07 -8.49 22.86
CA GLU A 2 0.89 -8.82 21.83
C GLU A 2 0.79 -7.73 20.75
N LYS A 3 1.71 -6.76 20.80
CA LYS A 3 1.96 -5.86 19.68
C LYS A 3 2.25 -6.75 18.47
N MET A 4 1.27 -6.95 17.60
CA MET A 4 1.45 -7.61 16.31
C MET A 4 2.50 -6.82 15.55
N ALA A 5 3.75 -7.22 15.74
CA ALA A 5 4.87 -6.76 14.95
C ALA A 5 4.46 -7.03 13.51
N HIS A 6 4.27 -5.96 12.74
CA HIS A 6 4.29 -6.07 11.29
C HIS A 6 5.58 -6.80 10.99
N SER A 7 5.46 -8.06 10.58
CA SER A 7 6.57 -8.87 10.13
C SER A 7 7.20 -8.13 8.96
N PHE A 8 8.19 -7.30 9.26
CA PHE A 8 9.16 -6.76 8.32
C PHE A 8 10.01 -7.93 7.86
N THR A 9 9.41 -8.91 7.18
CA THR A 9 10.16 -9.64 6.18
C THR A 9 10.65 -8.57 5.21
N PRO A 10 11.97 -8.38 5.09
CA PRO A 10 12.49 -7.39 4.17
C PRO A 10 11.87 -7.68 2.80
N PRO A 11 11.25 -6.68 2.16
CA PRO A 11 10.65 -6.89 0.85
C PRO A 11 11.75 -7.39 -0.07
N GLY A 12 11.56 -8.64 -0.53
CA GLY A 12 12.51 -9.35 -1.36
C GLY A 12 12.17 -9.24 -2.84
N PRO A 13 12.91 -9.96 -3.71
CA PRO A 13 12.71 -9.95 -5.16
C PRO A 13 11.33 -10.41 -5.65
N LYS A 14 10.49 -10.95 -4.76
CA LYS A 14 9.13 -11.43 -5.05
C LYS A 14 8.04 -10.48 -4.52
N SER A 15 8.40 -9.26 -4.15
CA SER A 15 7.45 -8.29 -3.57
C SER A 15 6.56 -7.61 -4.60
N PHE A 16 6.92 -7.64 -5.89
CA PHE A 16 6.09 -7.06 -6.94
C PHE A 16 4.85 -7.91 -7.20
N ARG A 17 3.69 -7.31 -7.03
CA ARG A 17 2.39 -7.91 -7.31
C ARG A 17 1.62 -7.01 -8.24
N LYS A 18 0.92 -7.58 -9.22
CA LYS A 18 0.07 -6.79 -10.13
C LYS A 18 -1.12 -6.25 -9.35
N PHE A 19 -1.51 -5.03 -9.66
CA PHE A 19 -2.76 -4.50 -9.17
C PHE A 19 -3.93 -5.28 -9.80
N THR A 20 -4.78 -5.87 -8.97
CA THR A 20 -5.95 -6.63 -9.39
C THR A 20 -7.22 -6.02 -8.80
N ARG A 21 -8.38 -6.37 -9.38
CA ARG A 21 -9.68 -5.96 -8.83
C ARG A 21 -9.91 -6.49 -7.41
N GLU A 22 -9.33 -7.65 -7.10
CA GLU A 22 -9.35 -8.23 -5.75
C GLU A 22 -8.53 -7.37 -4.76
N SER A 23 -7.35 -6.91 -5.17
CA SER A 23 -6.51 -6.01 -4.38
C SER A 23 -7.22 -4.68 -4.08
N LEU A 24 -7.88 -4.09 -5.08
CA LEU A 24 -8.71 -2.89 -4.88
C LEU A 24 -9.80 -3.13 -3.80
N LYS A 25 -10.56 -4.23 -3.92
CA LYS A 25 -11.60 -4.56 -2.94
C LYS A 25 -11.01 -4.76 -1.53
N ALA A 26 -9.82 -5.33 -1.43
CA ALA A 26 -9.12 -5.48 -0.16
C ALA A 26 -8.72 -4.12 0.44
N ILE A 27 -8.28 -3.17 -0.38
CA ILE A 27 -8.00 -1.78 0.04
C ILE A 27 -9.29 -1.10 0.52
N GLU A 28 -10.36 -1.14 -0.28
CA GLU A 28 -11.66 -0.55 0.08
C GLU A 28 -12.21 -1.11 1.39
N SER A 29 -12.11 -2.44 1.60
CA SER A 29 -12.54 -3.09 2.82
C SER A 29 -11.72 -2.62 4.04
N ARG A 30 -10.39 -2.46 3.89
CA ARG A 30 -9.52 -1.94 4.95
C ARG A 30 -9.87 -0.50 5.30
N ILE A 31 -10.09 0.35 4.29
CA ILE A 31 -10.50 1.75 4.48
C ILE A 31 -11.87 1.83 5.17
N ALA A 32 -12.83 1.01 4.76
CA ALA A 32 -14.16 0.96 5.39
C ALA A 32 -14.08 0.51 6.85
N GLU A 33 -13.32 -0.56 7.14
CA GLU A 33 -13.11 -1.02 8.52
C GLU A 33 -12.44 0.07 9.37
N GLU A 34 -11.40 0.73 8.86
CA GLU A 34 -10.71 1.83 9.54
C GLU A 34 -11.67 3.01 9.82
N ASN A 35 -12.47 3.42 8.83
CA ASN A 35 -13.46 4.48 8.99
C ASN A 35 -14.54 4.12 10.00
N THR A 36 -15.00 2.86 10.04
CA THR A 36 -15.98 2.40 11.04
C THR A 36 -15.41 2.34 12.45
N ARG A 37 -14.12 1.99 12.60
CA ARG A 37 -13.42 2.07 13.89
C ARG A 37 -13.26 3.52 14.34
N LYS A 38 -12.76 4.40 13.47
CA LYS A 38 -12.61 5.85 13.74
C LYS A 38 -13.93 6.54 14.12
N SER A 39 -15.05 6.10 13.57
CA SER A 39 -16.38 6.66 13.91
C SER A 39 -16.97 6.10 15.19
N LYS A 40 -16.55 4.90 15.65
CA LYS A 40 -16.92 4.35 16.97
C LYS A 40 -16.04 4.88 18.11
N ASP A 41 -14.76 5.15 17.84
CA ASP A 41 -13.77 5.69 18.79
C ASP A 41 -13.77 7.23 18.89
N LYS A 42 -14.90 7.88 18.57
CA LYS A 42 -15.00 9.36 18.52
C LYS A 42 -14.89 10.07 19.88
N GLN A 43 -14.51 9.37 20.94
CA GLN A 43 -14.37 9.91 22.30
C GLN A 43 -12.93 9.93 22.83
N GLU A 44 -11.98 9.23 22.22
CA GLU A 44 -10.60 9.17 22.73
C GLU A 44 -9.63 8.82 21.60
N ARG A 45 -8.94 9.82 21.03
CA ARG A 45 -7.61 9.73 20.39
C ARG A 45 -7.36 10.95 19.51
N ASN A 46 -6.99 12.05 20.18
CA ASN A 46 -6.20 13.11 19.54
C ASN A 46 -4.69 12.81 19.63
N GLU A 47 -4.28 11.55 19.85
CA GLU A 47 -2.90 11.18 20.22
C GLU A 47 -2.29 10.02 19.41
N ASP A 48 -2.63 9.86 18.14
CA ASP A 48 -1.86 8.99 17.23
C ASP A 48 -1.36 9.74 15.98
N ASP A 49 -1.02 11.01 16.15
CA ASP A 49 -0.36 11.81 15.11
C ASP A 49 1.17 11.57 15.06
N GLY A 50 1.68 10.69 15.93
CA GLY A 50 3.11 10.37 16.07
C GLY A 50 3.63 9.26 15.14
N CYS A 51 2.74 8.51 14.50
CA CYS A 51 3.09 7.47 13.52
C CYS A 51 2.48 7.74 12.15
N ARG A 52 2.50 9.01 11.71
CA ARG A 52 2.31 9.33 10.29
C ARG A 52 3.37 8.54 9.53
N LYS A 53 3.00 7.37 8.99
CA LYS A 53 3.84 6.57 8.11
C LYS A 53 4.33 7.55 7.05
N LYS A 54 5.64 7.62 6.84
CA LYS A 54 6.20 8.45 5.78
C LYS A 54 6.30 7.57 4.53
N PRO A 55 6.01 8.12 3.33
CA PRO A 55 6.34 7.41 2.12
C PRO A 55 7.84 7.08 2.10
N ASN A 56 8.16 5.93 1.54
CA ASN A 56 9.52 5.45 1.42
C ASN A 56 10.27 6.26 0.35
N SER A 57 11.25 7.06 0.78
CA SER A 57 12.07 7.90 -0.10
C SER A 57 12.91 7.12 -1.12
N GLY A 58 13.14 5.83 -0.88
CA GLY A 58 13.79 4.93 -1.83
C GLY A 58 12.90 4.47 -2.99
N LEU A 59 11.58 4.66 -2.88
CA LEU A 59 10.59 4.31 -3.91
C LEU A 59 10.14 5.52 -4.75
N GLU A 60 10.86 6.63 -4.68
CA GLU A 60 10.54 7.84 -5.42
C GLU A 60 10.69 7.62 -6.94
N ALA A 61 9.71 8.10 -7.71
CA ALA A 61 9.73 7.99 -9.17
C ALA A 61 11.00 8.62 -9.76
N GLY A 62 11.61 7.92 -10.72
CA GLY A 62 12.87 8.34 -11.35
C GLY A 62 14.13 7.95 -10.58
N LYS A 63 14.03 7.45 -9.34
CA LYS A 63 15.16 6.82 -8.65
C LYS A 63 15.26 5.34 -9.00
N SER A 64 16.48 4.81 -8.91
CA SER A 64 16.69 3.36 -8.99
C SER A 64 16.10 2.67 -7.76
N LEU A 65 15.38 1.58 -8.00
CA LEU A 65 14.76 0.80 -6.94
C LEU A 65 15.84 0.18 -6.01
N PRO A 66 15.65 0.16 -4.68
CA PRO A 66 16.63 -0.42 -3.77
C PRO A 66 16.93 -1.89 -4.10
N PHE A 67 18.20 -2.31 -4.00
CA PHE A 67 18.68 -3.65 -4.38
C PHE A 67 17.93 -4.83 -3.73
N ILE A 68 17.30 -4.60 -2.58
CA ILE A 68 16.49 -5.60 -1.86
C ILE A 68 15.31 -6.11 -2.70
N TYR A 69 14.79 -5.29 -3.61
CA TYR A 69 13.69 -5.65 -4.52
C TYR A 69 14.17 -6.42 -5.75
N GLY A 70 15.49 -6.56 -5.96
CA GLY A 70 16.06 -7.19 -7.13
C GLY A 70 15.63 -6.52 -8.45
N ASP A 71 15.69 -7.29 -9.53
CA ASP A 71 15.30 -6.82 -10.87
C ASP A 71 13.77 -6.84 -11.03
N VAL A 72 13.23 -5.74 -11.59
CA VAL A 72 11.80 -5.67 -11.95
C VAL A 72 11.53 -6.62 -13.11
N PRO A 73 10.58 -7.57 -13.00
CA PRO A 73 10.21 -8.45 -14.09
C PRO A 73 9.73 -7.65 -15.31
N ARG A 74 10.14 -8.04 -16.53
CA ARG A 74 9.81 -7.31 -17.78
C ARG A 74 8.31 -7.06 -18.01
N GLY A 75 7.44 -7.93 -17.49
CA GLY A 75 5.97 -7.79 -17.58
C GLY A 75 5.31 -7.00 -16.45
N LEU A 76 6.11 -6.40 -15.56
CA LEU A 76 5.67 -5.53 -14.46
C LEU A 76 6.14 -4.08 -14.61
N VAL A 77 7.08 -3.83 -15.51
CA VAL A 77 7.49 -2.47 -15.88
C VAL A 77 6.28 -1.77 -16.52
N SER A 78 5.97 -0.55 -16.07
CA SER A 78 4.81 0.23 -16.51
C SER A 78 3.44 -0.42 -16.26
N THR A 79 3.39 -1.53 -15.54
CA THR A 79 2.15 -2.12 -15.01
C THR A 79 1.98 -1.60 -13.59
N PRO A 80 0.79 -1.16 -13.16
CA PRO A 80 0.63 -0.78 -11.77
C PRO A 80 0.64 -2.01 -10.88
N LEU A 81 1.27 -1.78 -9.75
CA LEU A 81 1.58 -2.79 -8.79
C LEU A 81 0.77 -2.52 -7.54
N GLU A 82 0.40 -3.60 -6.86
CA GLU A 82 -0.12 -3.54 -5.52
C GLU A 82 0.98 -3.01 -4.58
N ASP A 83 0.67 -1.90 -3.91
CA ASP A 83 1.24 -1.36 -2.68
C ASP A 83 2.67 -1.83 -2.31
N LEU A 84 3.68 -1.38 -3.06
CA LEU A 84 5.10 -1.56 -2.71
C LEU A 84 5.49 -0.80 -1.44
N ASP A 85 4.78 0.28 -1.16
CA ASP A 85 4.98 1.12 0.01
C ASP A 85 3.79 0.94 0.96
N GLN A 86 4.10 0.59 2.21
CA GLN A 86 3.10 0.43 3.25
C GLN A 86 2.33 1.74 3.53
N PHE A 87 2.93 2.89 3.21
CA PHE A 87 2.26 4.19 3.31
C PHE A 87 0.98 4.24 2.47
N TYR A 88 1.02 3.70 1.25
CA TYR A 88 -0.10 3.74 0.30
C TYR A 88 -1.08 2.56 0.44
N SER A 89 -0.84 1.65 1.40
CA SER A 89 -1.66 0.45 1.58
C SER A 89 -3.16 0.68 1.82
N ASN A 90 -3.55 1.87 2.26
CA ASN A 90 -4.95 2.25 2.50
C ASN A 90 -5.36 3.46 1.65
N GLU A 91 -4.70 3.69 0.51
CA GLU A 91 -5.12 4.72 -0.45
C GLU A 91 -5.78 4.07 -1.66
N ALA A 92 -7.03 4.44 -1.94
CA ALA A 92 -7.74 3.99 -3.13
C ALA A 92 -7.59 5.04 -4.23
N VAL A 93 -7.06 4.63 -5.39
CA VAL A 93 -7.12 5.43 -6.63
C VAL A 93 -8.40 5.12 -7.39
N SER A 94 -8.95 6.10 -8.12
CA SER A 94 -10.19 5.93 -8.90
C SER A 94 -10.06 4.80 -9.92
N SER A 95 -10.81 3.72 -9.70
CA SER A 95 -10.73 2.46 -10.47
C SER A 95 -11.28 2.58 -11.88
N ASP A 96 -12.27 3.47 -12.07
CA ASP A 96 -12.90 3.72 -13.36
C ASP A 96 -11.89 4.23 -14.38
N LEU A 97 -10.94 5.07 -13.95
CA LEU A 97 -9.90 5.58 -14.84
C LEU A 97 -8.86 4.51 -15.17
N TYR A 98 -8.53 3.64 -14.22
CA TYR A 98 -7.46 2.67 -14.37
C TYR A 98 -7.85 1.49 -15.28
N PHE A 99 -9.00 0.85 -15.02
CA PHE A 99 -9.47 -0.29 -15.82
C PHE A 99 -10.06 0.15 -17.16
N SER A 100 -10.55 1.39 -17.29
CA SER A 100 -10.99 1.92 -18.59
C SER A 100 -9.81 2.22 -19.52
N ALA A 101 -8.64 2.56 -18.98
CA ALA A 101 -7.44 2.86 -19.78
C ALA A 101 -6.61 1.60 -20.13
N ASN A 102 -6.88 0.46 -19.47
CA ASN A 102 -6.16 -0.80 -19.65
C ASN A 102 -7.18 -1.95 -19.76
N PRO A 103 -7.69 -2.23 -20.98
CA PRO A 103 -8.69 -3.28 -21.22
C PRO A 103 -8.16 -4.71 -21.05
#